data_AF-A0A800M913-F1
#
_entry.id   AF-A0A800M913-F1
#
_cell.length_a   1.000
_cell.length_b   1.000
_cell.length_c   1.000
_cell.angle_alpha   90.00
_cell.angle_beta   90.00
_cell.angle_gamma   90.00
#
_symmetry.space_group_name_H-M   'P 1'
#
loop_
_entity.id
_entity.type
_entity.pdbx_description
1 polymer ?
#
loop_
_entity_poly.entity_id
_entity_poly.type
_entity_poly.pdbx_seq_one_letter_code
_entity_poly.pdbx_strand_id
1 'polypeptide(L)'
;MDDRRIKTKIICTIGPETESFEILQRMAGAGMNIARLNMSHGDHDWHKHVIKLIKTLNRKIKFPIAILLDTQGPEIRTGHLASDLDLKKGSVISIVVRGESKVEETSIHVDYDDLISSVHAGDKITVDNGLINLEVLEKHEQMMRCRVLDGGVLKSKSHVNLPGIRVNLPAITQKDRRDILFGIEHDVDYIALSFVREASDIHQLKELLGDKVGKIKIIAKIEDQEGVSNVNEIIAEVDGVMVARGDLG
;
A
#
# COMPACT_ATOMS: atom_id res chain seq x y z
N MET A 1 12.27 -21.41 -33.40
CA MET A 1 12.07 -20.70 -32.13
C MET A 1 11.23 -21.62 -31.27
N ASP A 2 11.72 -21.98 -30.10
CA ASP A 2 11.08 -22.93 -29.18
C ASP A 2 9.69 -22.42 -28.80
N ASP A 3 8.63 -23.12 -29.24
CA ASP A 3 7.22 -22.78 -29.04
C ASP A 3 6.74 -23.13 -27.62
N ARG A 4 7.64 -23.05 -26.63
CA ARG A 4 7.31 -23.22 -25.22
C ARG A 4 6.64 -21.97 -24.70
N ARG A 5 5.32 -21.95 -24.85
CA ARG A 5 4.44 -20.92 -24.27
C ARG A 5 4.61 -20.91 -22.75
N ILE A 6 5.24 -19.87 -22.22
CA ILE A 6 5.38 -19.66 -20.77
C ILE A 6 3.96 -19.56 -20.17
N LYS A 7 3.65 -20.48 -19.25
CA LYS A 7 2.34 -20.52 -18.58
C LYS A 7 2.21 -19.42 -17.52
N THR A 8 3.30 -19.17 -16.80
CA THR A 8 3.41 -18.09 -15.80
C THR A 8 3.23 -16.73 -16.45
N LYS A 9 2.51 -15.84 -15.77
CA LYS A 9 2.28 -14.46 -16.23
C LYS A 9 3.15 -13.48 -15.45
N ILE A 10 3.48 -12.37 -16.09
CA ILE A 10 4.36 -11.33 -15.56
C ILE A 10 3.55 -10.05 -15.33
N ILE A 11 3.54 -9.59 -14.09
CA ILE A 11 3.02 -8.29 -13.69
C ILE A 11 4.21 -7.33 -13.55
N CYS A 12 4.16 -6.17 -14.20
CA CYS A 12 5.18 -5.14 -14.07
C CYS A 12 4.57 -3.86 -13.51
N THR A 13 5.18 -3.28 -12.47
CA THR A 13 4.76 -1.97 -11.95
C THR A 13 5.24 -0.88 -12.89
N ILE A 14 4.35 0.04 -13.26
CA ILE A 14 4.70 1.20 -14.06
C ILE A 14 5.04 2.36 -13.12
N GLY A 15 6.11 3.07 -13.45
CA GLY A 15 6.60 4.28 -12.80
C GLY A 15 7.34 5.17 -13.81
N PRO A 16 7.99 6.26 -13.34
CA PRO A 16 8.58 7.29 -14.20
C PRO A 16 9.52 6.77 -15.30
N GLU A 17 10.34 5.76 -14.98
CA GLU A 17 11.29 5.16 -15.92
C GLU A 17 10.64 4.23 -16.96
N THR A 18 9.34 3.95 -16.82
CA THR A 18 8.63 2.91 -17.59
C THR A 18 7.32 3.37 -18.21
N GLU A 19 6.95 4.64 -18.03
CA GLU A 19 5.67 5.20 -18.52
C GLU A 19 5.65 5.50 -20.01
N SER A 20 6.83 5.65 -20.64
CA SER A 20 6.90 6.06 -22.04
C SER A 20 6.38 4.97 -22.97
N PHE A 21 5.75 5.38 -24.08
CA PHE A 21 5.17 4.43 -25.04
C PHE A 21 6.20 3.43 -25.58
N GLU A 22 7.44 3.87 -25.83
CA GLU A 22 8.52 3.02 -26.30
C GLU A 22 8.89 1.95 -25.26
N ILE A 23 9.03 2.32 -23.99
CA ILE A 23 9.36 1.38 -22.92
C ILE A 23 8.21 0.41 -22.68
N LEU A 24 6.96 0.88 -22.65
CA LEU A 24 5.78 0.01 -22.55
C LEU A 24 5.74 -1.02 -23.69
N GLN A 25 6.04 -0.61 -24.92
CA GLN A 25 6.11 -1.52 -26.07
C GLN A 25 7.25 -2.53 -25.93
N ARG A 26 8.42 -2.12 -25.45
CA ARG A 26 9.55 -3.03 -25.18
C ARG A 26 9.22 -4.03 -24.08
N MET A 27 8.58 -3.59 -22.99
CA MET A 27 8.13 -4.47 -21.90
C MET A 27 7.08 -5.48 -22.38
N ALA A 28 6.13 -5.04 -23.22
CA ALA A 28 5.17 -5.93 -23.87
C ALA A 28 5.87 -7.01 -24.72
N GLY A 29 6.85 -6.61 -25.53
CA GLY A 29 7.65 -7.52 -26.35
C GLY A 29 8.53 -8.47 -25.53
N ALA A 30 8.95 -8.06 -24.33
CA ALA A 30 9.72 -8.88 -23.41
C ALA A 30 8.86 -9.85 -22.57
N GLY A 31 7.52 -9.71 -22.59
CA GLY A 31 6.60 -10.66 -21.96
C GLY A 31 5.70 -10.12 -20.85
N MET A 32 5.65 -8.79 -20.62
CA MET A 32 4.70 -8.19 -19.68
C MET A 32 3.26 -8.57 -20.05
N ASN A 33 2.48 -9.04 -19.08
CA ASN A 33 1.08 -9.42 -19.27
C ASN A 33 0.11 -8.48 -18.56
N ILE A 34 0.52 -7.93 -17.42
CA ILE A 34 -0.28 -6.99 -16.63
C ILE A 34 0.58 -5.80 -16.25
N ALA A 35 0.09 -4.59 -16.50
CA ALA A 35 0.67 -3.36 -16.01
C ALA A 35 0.01 -3.00 -14.67
N ARG A 36 0.81 -2.96 -13.60
CA ARG A 36 0.38 -2.57 -12.25
C ARG A 36 0.58 -1.07 -12.08
N LEU A 37 -0.49 -0.38 -11.70
CA LEU A 37 -0.52 1.04 -11.34
C LEU A 37 -0.60 1.12 -9.82
N ASN A 38 0.49 1.54 -9.18
CA ASN A 38 0.58 1.63 -7.73
C ASN A 38 0.03 2.98 -7.25
N MET A 39 -1.15 2.99 -6.63
CA MET A 39 -1.82 4.22 -6.21
C MET A 39 -1.18 4.88 -4.98
N SER A 40 -0.20 4.24 -4.32
CA SER A 40 0.62 4.90 -3.29
C SER A 40 1.52 6.01 -3.86
N HIS A 41 1.71 6.04 -5.19
CA HIS A 41 2.53 7.02 -5.88
C HIS A 41 1.81 7.57 -7.12
N GLY A 42 2.21 8.78 -7.53
CA GLY A 42 1.60 9.47 -8.66
C GLY A 42 0.19 10.00 -8.36
N ASP A 43 -0.30 10.87 -9.24
CA ASP A 43 -1.66 11.40 -9.20
C ASP A 43 -2.52 10.76 -10.31
N HIS A 44 -3.83 11.02 -10.27
CA HIS A 44 -4.78 10.48 -11.24
C HIS A 44 -4.50 10.93 -12.67
N ASP A 45 -3.95 12.13 -12.89
CA ASP A 45 -3.63 12.63 -14.22
C ASP A 45 -2.48 11.82 -14.85
N TRP A 46 -1.46 11.52 -14.05
CA TRP A 46 -0.37 10.64 -14.43
C TRP A 46 -0.87 9.22 -14.75
N HIS A 47 -1.64 8.61 -13.84
CA HIS A 47 -2.19 7.26 -14.06
C HIS A 47 -3.09 7.21 -15.30
N LYS A 48 -3.89 8.26 -15.55
CA LYS A 48 -4.74 8.39 -16.74
C LYS A 48 -3.93 8.43 -18.02
N HIS A 49 -2.80 9.13 -18.01
CA HIS A 49 -1.87 9.15 -19.13
C HIS A 49 -1.34 7.74 -19.43
N VAL A 50 -0.87 7.03 -18.41
CA VAL A 50 -0.36 5.65 -18.55
C VAL A 50 -1.44 4.70 -19.06
N ILE A 51 -2.65 4.74 -18.51
CA ILE A 51 -3.79 3.94 -18.97
C ILE A 51 -4.05 4.18 -20.46
N LYS A 52 -4.04 5.44 -20.90
CA LYS A 52 -4.25 5.81 -22.30
C LYS A 52 -3.17 5.23 -23.21
N LEU A 53 -1.89 5.25 -22.78
CA LEU A 53 -0.79 4.67 -23.55
C LEU A 53 -0.93 3.15 -23.65
N ILE A 54 -1.25 2.45 -22.55
CA ILE A 54 -1.46 0.99 -22.56
C ILE A 54 -2.64 0.61 -23.47
N LYS A 55 -3.78 1.31 -23.36
CA LYS A 55 -4.94 1.08 -24.23
C LYS A 55 -4.62 1.36 -25.71
N THR A 56 -3.76 2.33 -25.99
CA THR A 56 -3.28 2.60 -27.35
C THR A 56 -2.35 1.49 -27.86
N LEU A 57 -1.45 0.99 -27.01
CA LEU A 57 -0.56 -0.11 -27.32
C LEU A 57 -1.33 -1.41 -27.59
N ASN A 58 -2.38 -1.69 -26.81
CA ASN A 58 -3.24 -2.87 -26.97
C ASN A 58 -3.92 -2.95 -28.34
N ARG A 59 -4.10 -1.84 -29.05
CA ARG A 59 -4.61 -1.82 -30.43
C ARG A 59 -3.57 -2.26 -31.47
N LYS A 60 -2.28 -2.30 -31.10
CA LYS A 60 -1.15 -2.58 -31.99
C LYS A 60 -0.50 -3.95 -31.76
N ILE A 61 -0.79 -4.60 -30.64
CA ILE A 61 -0.16 -5.88 -30.25
C ILE A 61 -1.16 -7.03 -30.29
N LYS A 62 -0.66 -8.24 -30.58
CA LYS A 62 -1.49 -9.46 -30.68
C LYS A 62 -2.06 -9.92 -29.34
N PHE A 63 -1.33 -9.69 -28.24
CA PHE A 63 -1.72 -10.10 -26.91
C PHE A 63 -1.85 -8.85 -26.03
N PRO A 64 -3.09 -8.39 -25.74
CA PRO A 64 -3.31 -7.21 -24.91
C PRO A 64 -2.73 -7.35 -23.50
N ILE A 65 -2.25 -6.25 -22.97
CA ILE A 65 -1.79 -6.09 -21.59
C ILE A 65 -2.99 -5.64 -20.74
N ALA A 66 -3.26 -6.36 -19.66
CA ALA A 66 -4.26 -5.96 -18.69
C ALA A 66 -3.74 -4.85 -17.75
N ILE A 67 -4.64 -4.06 -17.19
CA ILE A 67 -4.33 -2.97 -16.27
C ILE A 67 -4.83 -3.37 -14.87
N LEU A 68 -3.92 -3.38 -13.90
CA LEU A 68 -4.21 -3.63 -12.49
C LEU A 68 -4.00 -2.34 -11.71
N LEU A 69 -5.07 -1.84 -11.08
CA LEU A 69 -4.99 -0.74 -10.12
C LEU A 69 -4.74 -1.33 -8.73
N ASP A 70 -3.63 -0.94 -8.11
CA ASP A 70 -3.25 -1.40 -6.78
C ASP A 70 -3.47 -0.28 -5.77
N THR A 71 -4.44 -0.49 -4.87
CA THR A 71 -4.81 0.48 -3.83
C THR A 71 -3.67 0.66 -2.83
N GLN A 72 -3.62 1.80 -2.16
CA GLN A 72 -2.61 2.03 -1.13
C GLN A 72 -2.95 1.24 0.14
N GLY A 73 -4.23 1.20 0.48
CA GLY A 73 -4.73 0.55 1.68
C GLY A 73 -4.49 1.36 2.96
N PRO A 74 -4.97 0.81 4.08
CA PRO A 74 -4.74 1.37 5.39
C PRO A 74 -3.30 1.17 5.84
N GLU A 75 -2.53 2.25 5.87
CA GLU A 75 -1.15 2.24 6.39
C GLU A 75 -0.92 3.36 7.38
N ILE A 76 -0.08 3.09 8.38
CA ILE A 76 0.37 4.10 9.31
C ILE A 76 1.68 4.65 8.75
N ARG A 77 1.77 5.97 8.61
CA ARG A 77 2.99 6.64 8.16
C ARG A 77 3.41 7.73 9.12
N THR A 78 4.71 8.03 9.10
CA THR A 78 5.21 9.26 9.70
C THR A 78 4.71 10.46 8.89
N GLY A 79 4.46 11.58 9.57
CA GLY A 79 4.04 12.82 8.93
C GLY A 79 5.15 13.47 8.12
N HIS A 80 4.88 14.70 7.68
CA HIS A 80 5.90 15.48 6.98
C HIS A 80 6.96 15.98 7.97
N LEU A 81 8.21 15.72 7.64
CA LEU A 81 9.39 16.24 8.34
C LEU A 81 9.99 17.37 7.52
N ALA A 82 10.39 18.46 8.17
CA ALA A 82 11.07 19.58 7.50
C ALA A 82 12.44 19.16 6.92
N SER A 83 13.10 18.21 7.57
CA SER A 83 14.32 17.55 7.13
C SER A 83 14.39 16.14 7.68
N ASP A 84 15.22 15.29 7.07
CA ASP A 84 15.51 13.96 7.60
C ASP A 84 16.03 14.05 9.05
N LEU A 85 15.60 13.13 9.91
CA LEU A 85 15.92 13.12 11.34
C LEU A 85 16.84 11.94 11.68
N ASP A 86 18.03 12.21 12.19
CA ASP A 86 18.98 11.17 12.63
C ASP A 86 18.67 10.70 14.05
N LEU A 87 18.12 9.49 14.17
CA LEU A 87 17.72 8.88 15.44
C LEU A 87 18.87 8.07 16.02
N LYS A 88 19.39 8.50 17.18
CA LYS A 88 20.48 7.81 17.88
C LYS A 88 19.96 6.73 18.81
N LYS A 89 20.54 5.53 18.74
CA LYS A 89 20.24 4.44 19.67
C LYS A 89 20.36 4.89 21.13
N GLY A 90 19.35 4.57 21.93
CA GLY A 90 19.23 4.92 23.34
C GLY A 90 18.63 6.30 23.61
N SER A 91 18.46 7.17 22.60
CA SER A 91 17.78 8.46 22.81
C SER A 91 16.30 8.26 23.11
N VAL A 92 15.70 9.23 23.79
CA VAL A 92 14.26 9.31 23.97
C VAL A 92 13.72 10.37 23.04
N ILE A 93 12.69 10.01 22.29
CA ILE A 93 12.00 10.87 21.33
C ILE A 93 10.52 10.92 21.66
N SER A 94 9.85 11.95 21.16
CA SER A 94 8.40 12.11 21.29
C SER A 94 7.71 11.72 19.99
N ILE A 95 6.60 11.00 20.06
CA ILE A 95 5.72 10.75 18.91
C ILE A 95 4.40 11.45 19.19
N VAL A 96 3.96 12.30 18.27
CA VAL A 96 2.72 13.06 18.37
C VAL A 96 1.70 12.53 17.36
N VAL A 97 0.50 12.21 17.83
CA VAL A 97 -0.63 11.86 16.98
C VAL A 97 -1.33 13.15 16.58
N ARG A 98 -1.42 13.41 15.26
CA ARG A 98 -2.09 14.57 14.61
C ARG A 98 -2.42 15.80 15.49
N GLY A 99 -1.71 16.90 15.25
CA GLY A 99 -2.06 18.24 15.75
C GLY A 99 -1.04 19.30 15.29
N GLU A 100 -1.50 20.53 15.00
CA GLU A 100 -0.61 21.68 14.86
C GLU A 100 -0.05 22.03 16.24
N SER A 101 1.19 21.69 16.51
CA SER A 101 1.90 22.18 17.68
C SER A 101 3.38 22.15 17.41
N LYS A 102 4.08 23.18 17.87
CA LYS A 102 5.52 23.35 17.70
C LYS A 102 6.26 22.14 18.27
N VAL A 103 6.77 21.35 17.35
CA VAL A 103 7.76 20.30 17.51
C VAL A 103 8.93 20.68 18.42
N GLU A 104 9.12 20.14 19.63
CA GLU A 104 10.49 19.97 20.13
C GLU A 104 11.34 19.30 19.03
N GLU A 105 12.65 19.58 18.96
CA GLU A 105 13.56 19.17 17.88
C GLU A 105 13.57 17.65 17.57
N THR A 106 12.91 16.81 18.38
CA THR A 106 12.89 15.34 18.26
C THR A 106 11.47 14.74 18.34
N SER A 107 10.51 15.31 17.61
CA SER A 107 9.19 14.69 17.49
C SER A 107 8.88 14.10 16.11
N ILE A 108 8.16 12.98 16.12
CA ILE A 108 7.63 12.33 14.91
C ILE A 108 6.11 12.45 14.91
N HIS A 109 5.54 12.98 13.83
CA HIS A 109 4.09 12.92 13.60
C HIS A 109 3.70 11.55 13.05
N VAL A 110 2.56 11.01 13.45
CA VAL A 110 2.01 9.76 12.88
C VAL A 110 0.55 9.96 12.48
N ASP A 111 0.21 9.52 11.27
CA ASP A 111 -1.12 9.65 10.65
C ASP A 111 -2.08 8.51 11.08
N TYR A 112 -2.22 8.27 12.39
CA TYR A 112 -3.17 7.30 12.95
C TYR A 112 -3.69 7.78 14.31
N ASP A 113 -4.94 8.27 14.33
CA ASP A 113 -5.56 8.90 15.50
C ASP A 113 -5.67 7.93 16.70
N ASP A 114 -5.88 6.65 16.42
CA ASP A 114 -6.00 5.61 17.44
C ASP A 114 -4.63 5.02 17.87
N LEU A 115 -3.51 5.61 17.46
CA LEU A 115 -2.17 5.08 17.80
C LEU A 115 -1.97 5.00 19.32
N ILE A 116 -2.33 6.06 20.05
CA ILE A 116 -2.11 6.14 21.50
C ILE A 116 -2.99 5.17 22.28
N SER A 117 -4.20 4.90 21.79
CA SER A 117 -5.09 3.89 22.38
C SER A 117 -4.66 2.47 22.00
N SER A 118 -4.01 2.28 20.85
CA SER A 118 -3.59 0.97 20.34
C SER A 118 -2.31 0.43 21.00
N VAL A 119 -1.41 1.29 21.49
CA VAL A 119 -0.11 0.87 22.07
C VAL A 119 -0.06 1.01 23.59
N HIS A 120 0.77 0.21 24.25
CA HIS A 120 1.05 0.21 25.68
C HIS A 120 2.52 0.47 25.96
N ALA A 121 2.86 0.83 27.21
CA ALA A 121 4.26 0.91 27.62
C ALA A 121 4.92 -0.48 27.49
N GLY A 122 6.11 -0.53 26.90
CA GLY A 122 6.82 -1.75 26.54
C GLY A 122 6.57 -2.23 25.10
N ASP A 123 5.53 -1.73 24.43
CA ASP A 123 5.26 -2.13 23.05
C ASP A 123 6.32 -1.59 22.07
N LYS A 124 6.52 -2.34 20.98
CA LYS A 124 7.46 -2.00 19.93
C LYS A 124 6.76 -1.26 18.79
N ILE A 125 7.36 -0.17 18.32
CA ILE A 125 6.99 0.51 17.09
C ILE A 125 8.16 0.37 16.12
N THR A 126 7.88 -0.09 14.90
CA THR A 126 8.90 -0.31 13.87
C THR A 126 8.66 0.62 12.70
N VAL A 127 9.71 1.26 12.20
CA VAL A 127 9.64 2.22 11.09
C VAL A 127 10.55 1.77 9.96
N ASP A 128 10.09 1.96 8.73
CA ASP A 128 10.78 1.63 7.48
C ASP A 128 11.27 0.16 7.47
N ASN A 129 10.31 -0.77 7.60
CA ASN A 129 10.55 -2.22 7.60
C ASN A 129 11.54 -2.69 8.68
N GLY A 130 11.50 -2.06 9.84
CA GLY A 130 12.31 -2.45 11.00
C GLY A 130 13.74 -1.90 11.00
N LEU A 131 14.08 -1.02 10.06
CA LEU A 131 15.35 -0.27 10.08
C LEU A 131 15.46 0.60 11.33
N ILE A 132 14.34 1.18 11.77
CA ILE A 132 14.24 1.92 13.02
C ILE A 132 13.28 1.19 13.94
N ASN A 133 13.69 0.98 15.19
CA ASN A 133 12.89 0.29 16.20
C ASN A 133 12.79 1.16 17.44
N LEU A 134 11.58 1.32 17.95
CA LEU A 134 11.25 2.18 19.09
C LEU A 134 10.50 1.35 20.14
N GLU A 135 10.75 1.64 21.42
CA GLU A 135 10.04 1.07 22.56
C GLU A 135 9.21 2.17 23.23
N VAL A 136 7.90 1.96 23.40
CA VAL A 136 7.03 2.91 24.10
C VAL A 136 7.39 2.92 25.59
N LEU A 137 7.74 4.08 26.13
CA LEU A 137 8.04 4.25 27.56
C LEU A 137 6.82 4.69 28.34
N GLU A 138 6.17 5.76 27.88
CA GLU A 138 5.01 6.36 28.54
C GLU A 138 4.13 7.10 27.52
N LYS A 139 2.86 7.29 27.88
CA LYS A 139 1.84 7.94 27.04
C LYS A 139 1.22 9.12 27.78
N HIS A 140 0.95 10.20 27.06
CA HIS A 140 0.34 11.43 27.56
C HIS A 140 -0.64 11.96 26.50
N GLU A 141 -1.96 11.93 26.74
CA GLU A 141 -3.01 12.43 25.82
C GLU A 141 -2.78 12.21 24.31
N GLN A 142 -2.08 13.12 23.62
CA GLN A 142 -1.78 13.09 22.18
C GLN A 142 -0.29 12.86 21.83
N MET A 143 0.52 12.51 22.83
CA MET A 143 1.95 12.25 22.69
C MET A 143 2.33 10.94 23.40
N MET A 144 3.37 10.27 22.89
CA MET A 144 4.06 9.21 23.62
C MET A 144 5.56 9.44 23.58
N ARG A 145 6.26 9.00 24.62
CA ARG A 145 7.72 9.01 24.65
C ARG A 145 8.21 7.61 24.33
N CYS A 146 9.14 7.53 23.41
CA CYS A 146 9.71 6.27 22.95
C CYS A 146 11.22 6.28 23.09
N ARG A 147 11.81 5.15 23.48
CA ARG A 147 13.25 4.92 23.43
C ARG A 147 13.62 4.36 22.06
N VAL A 148 14.65 4.90 21.43
CA VAL A 148 15.22 4.36 20.19
C VAL A 148 16.00 3.09 20.53
N LEU A 149 15.49 1.93 20.13
CA LEU A 149 16.17 0.64 20.26
C LEU A 149 17.22 0.45 19.18
N ASP A 150 16.85 0.75 17.93
CA ASP A 150 17.73 0.76 16.77
C ASP A 150 17.53 2.06 16.02
N GLY A 151 18.63 2.80 15.85
CA GLY A 151 18.66 4.13 15.27
C GLY A 151 18.84 4.12 13.75
N GLY A 152 18.67 5.28 13.13
CA GLY A 152 18.75 5.44 11.68
C GLY A 152 18.21 6.79 11.22
N VAL A 153 18.25 7.02 9.91
CA VAL A 153 17.75 8.24 9.30
C VAL A 153 16.25 8.08 9.00
N LEU A 154 15.43 8.80 9.74
CA LEU A 154 14.00 8.85 9.51
C LEU A 154 13.66 9.86 8.41
N LYS A 155 12.91 9.40 7.40
CA LYS A 155 12.41 10.22 6.30
C LYS A 155 10.95 10.58 6.48
N SER A 156 10.51 11.63 5.79
CA SER A 156 9.09 11.96 5.66
C SER A 156 8.29 10.78 5.11
N LYS A 157 7.05 10.57 5.60
CA LYS A 157 6.13 9.55 5.07
C LYS A 157 6.68 8.12 5.13
N SER A 158 7.55 7.82 6.09
CA SER A 158 8.08 6.47 6.32
C SER A 158 6.98 5.55 6.86
N HIS A 159 6.98 4.29 6.46
CA HIS A 159 5.98 3.30 6.90
C HIS A 159 6.19 2.96 8.38
N VAL A 160 5.11 2.85 9.15
CA VAL A 160 5.10 2.52 10.58
C VAL A 160 4.30 1.25 10.79
N ASN A 161 4.89 0.29 11.48
CA ASN A 161 4.30 -0.99 11.83
C ASN A 161 4.25 -1.14 13.36
N LEU A 162 3.19 -1.78 13.85
CA LEU A 162 2.93 -2.04 15.26
C LEU A 162 2.87 -3.57 15.49
N PRO A 163 4.01 -4.26 15.62
CA PRO A 163 4.03 -5.72 15.72
C PRO A 163 3.20 -6.24 16.90
N GLY A 164 2.32 -7.21 16.62
CA GLY A 164 1.46 -7.82 17.66
C GLY A 164 0.27 -6.96 18.10
N ILE A 165 0.07 -5.77 17.51
CA ILE A 165 -1.01 -4.86 17.85
C ILE A 165 -2.01 -4.81 16.69
N ARG A 166 -3.28 -5.06 17.00
CA ARG A 166 -4.35 -4.95 16.00
C ARG A 166 -4.63 -3.48 15.71
N VAL A 167 -4.45 -3.09 14.45
CA VAL A 167 -4.68 -1.73 13.97
C VAL A 167 -6.09 -1.61 13.41
N ASN A 168 -6.92 -0.77 14.00
CA ASN A 168 -8.31 -0.59 13.59
C ASN A 168 -8.44 0.49 12.51
N LEU A 169 -7.84 0.25 11.35
CA LEU A 169 -8.00 1.11 10.18
C LEU A 169 -9.08 0.54 9.25
N PRO A 170 -9.84 1.41 8.54
CA PRO A 170 -10.82 0.95 7.58
C PRO A 170 -10.13 0.22 6.42
N ALA A 171 -10.70 -0.89 5.96
CA ALA A 171 -10.17 -1.67 4.84
C ALA A 171 -10.08 -0.88 3.52
N ILE A 172 -11.00 0.07 3.31
CA ILE A 172 -10.98 1.00 2.19
C ILE A 172 -10.88 2.42 2.75
N THR A 173 -9.73 3.07 2.58
CA THR A 173 -9.56 4.46 3.00
C THR A 173 -10.34 5.42 2.09
N GLN A 174 -10.50 6.69 2.51
CA GLN A 174 -11.09 7.71 1.64
C GLN A 174 -10.29 7.92 0.35
N LYS A 175 -8.96 7.75 0.42
CA LYS A 175 -8.11 7.82 -0.76
C LYS A 175 -8.35 6.60 -1.66
N ASP A 176 -8.35 5.39 -1.12
CA ASP A 176 -8.62 4.18 -1.90
C ASP A 176 -9.99 4.26 -2.58
N ARG A 177 -11.02 4.78 -1.90
CA ARG A 177 -12.34 5.01 -2.52
C ARG A 177 -12.25 5.89 -3.76
N ARG A 178 -11.48 7.00 -3.71
CA ARG A 178 -11.27 7.88 -4.87
C ARG A 178 -10.50 7.15 -5.99
N ASP A 179 -9.48 6.38 -5.62
CA ASP A 179 -8.65 5.62 -6.55
C ASP A 179 -9.45 4.50 -7.25
N ILE A 180 -10.32 3.80 -6.51
CA ILE A 180 -11.22 2.77 -7.04
C ILE A 180 -12.23 3.39 -8.02
N LEU A 181 -12.86 4.52 -7.67
CA LEU A 181 -13.79 5.22 -8.56
C LEU A 181 -13.09 5.68 -9.85
N PHE A 182 -11.86 6.17 -9.75
CA PHE A 182 -11.01 6.48 -10.90
C PHE A 182 -10.75 5.23 -11.77
N GLY A 183 -10.44 4.09 -11.16
CA GLY A 183 -10.26 2.81 -11.87
C GLY A 183 -11.51 2.37 -12.62
N ILE A 184 -12.68 2.52 -11.99
CA ILE A 184 -13.99 2.23 -12.60
C ILE A 184 -14.24 3.13 -13.82
N GLU A 185 -14.04 4.44 -13.67
CA GLU A 185 -14.21 5.42 -14.76
C GLU A 185 -13.33 5.09 -15.97
N HIS A 186 -12.13 4.60 -15.71
CA HIS A 186 -11.16 4.28 -16.74
C HIS A 186 -11.16 2.82 -17.19
N ASP A 187 -12.15 2.02 -16.81
CA ASP A 187 -12.31 0.60 -17.16
C ASP A 187 -10.97 -0.15 -17.06
N VAL A 188 -10.40 -0.21 -15.84
CA VAL A 188 -9.27 -1.10 -15.52
C VAL A 188 -9.75 -2.56 -15.47
N ASP A 189 -8.84 -3.51 -15.67
CA ASP A 189 -9.18 -4.94 -15.71
C ASP A 189 -9.21 -5.55 -14.30
N TYR A 190 -8.32 -5.10 -13.42
CA TYR A 190 -8.20 -5.60 -12.05
C TYR A 190 -8.11 -4.46 -11.04
N ILE A 191 -8.64 -4.70 -9.84
CA ILE A 191 -8.35 -3.91 -8.64
C ILE A 191 -7.74 -4.85 -7.60
N ALA A 192 -6.53 -4.50 -7.15
CA ALA A 192 -5.89 -5.14 -6.01
C ALA A 192 -6.16 -4.33 -4.75
N LEU A 193 -6.89 -4.92 -3.79
CA LEU A 193 -7.20 -4.31 -2.51
C LEU A 193 -6.09 -4.66 -1.51
N SER A 194 -5.50 -3.64 -0.90
CA SER A 194 -4.43 -3.73 0.09
C SER A 194 -4.97 -4.06 1.48
N PHE A 195 -4.16 -4.76 2.29
CA PHE A 195 -4.45 -5.15 3.68
C PHE A 195 -5.82 -5.81 3.88
N VAL A 196 -6.17 -6.78 3.03
CA VAL A 196 -7.42 -7.54 3.20
C VAL A 196 -7.28 -8.49 4.39
N ARG A 197 -8.20 -8.37 5.35
CA ARG A 197 -8.20 -9.13 6.61
C ARG A 197 -9.38 -10.09 6.72
N GLU A 198 -10.51 -9.75 6.13
CA GLU A 198 -11.74 -10.54 6.21
C GLU A 198 -12.59 -10.44 4.93
N ALA A 199 -13.56 -11.35 4.77
CA ALA A 199 -14.44 -11.38 3.61
C ALA A 199 -15.29 -10.11 3.44
N SER A 200 -15.67 -9.47 4.56
CA SER A 200 -16.40 -8.20 4.61
C SER A 200 -15.66 -7.05 3.93
N ASP A 201 -14.33 -7.06 3.92
CA ASP A 201 -13.51 -6.06 3.19
C ASP A 201 -13.77 -6.15 1.69
N ILE A 202 -13.89 -7.37 1.17
CA ILE A 202 -14.20 -7.64 -0.23
C ILE A 202 -15.66 -7.29 -0.54
N HIS A 203 -16.58 -7.53 0.39
CA HIS A 203 -17.98 -7.13 0.23
C HIS A 203 -18.12 -5.60 0.10
N GLN A 204 -17.37 -4.83 0.88
CA GLN A 204 -17.31 -3.36 0.76
C GLN A 204 -16.80 -2.92 -0.63
N LEU A 205 -15.77 -3.59 -1.16
CA LEU A 205 -15.29 -3.31 -2.51
C LEU A 205 -16.33 -3.67 -3.58
N LYS A 206 -17.01 -4.81 -3.45
CA LYS A 206 -18.09 -5.22 -4.37
C LYS A 206 -19.24 -4.22 -4.37
N GLU A 207 -19.64 -3.71 -3.21
CA GLU A 207 -20.64 -2.64 -3.11
C GLU A 207 -20.19 -1.39 -3.85
N LEU A 208 -18.92 -0.98 -3.70
CA LEU A 208 -18.36 0.17 -4.38
C LEU A 208 -18.27 0.00 -5.90
N LEU A 209 -18.02 -1.22 -6.36
CA LEU A 209 -17.98 -1.59 -7.79
C LEU A 209 -19.39 -1.61 -8.42
N GLY A 210 -20.44 -1.91 -7.65
CA GLY A 210 -21.82 -1.97 -8.16
C GLY A 210 -21.98 -2.92 -9.35
N ASP A 211 -22.46 -2.41 -10.49
CA ASP A 211 -22.70 -3.19 -11.72
C ASP A 211 -21.41 -3.61 -12.45
N LYS A 212 -20.25 -3.16 -11.98
CA LYS A 212 -18.93 -3.53 -12.50
C LYS A 212 -18.38 -4.80 -11.85
N VAL A 213 -19.01 -5.32 -10.79
CA VAL A 213 -18.65 -6.61 -10.20
C VAL A 213 -18.66 -7.69 -11.28
N GLY A 214 -17.59 -8.47 -11.36
CA GLY A 214 -17.39 -9.51 -12.38
C GLY A 214 -16.84 -9.01 -13.71
N LYS A 215 -17.02 -7.72 -14.04
CA LYS A 215 -16.33 -7.06 -15.19
C LYS A 215 -14.92 -6.64 -14.80
N ILE A 216 -14.78 -5.98 -13.65
CA ILE A 216 -13.50 -5.68 -13.01
C ILE A 216 -13.20 -6.81 -12.02
N LYS A 217 -12.02 -7.39 -12.14
CA LYS A 217 -11.59 -8.53 -11.34
C LYS A 217 -10.97 -8.07 -10.02
N ILE A 218 -11.31 -8.72 -8.92
CA ILE A 218 -10.83 -8.37 -7.59
C ILE A 218 -9.66 -9.28 -7.22
N ILE A 219 -8.56 -8.65 -6.81
CA ILE A 219 -7.39 -9.33 -6.23
C ILE A 219 -7.27 -8.93 -4.76
N ALA A 220 -7.34 -9.88 -3.83
CA ALA A 220 -7.02 -9.60 -2.43
C ALA A 220 -5.51 -9.64 -2.22
N LYS A 221 -4.92 -8.60 -1.61
CA LYS A 221 -3.55 -8.64 -1.13
C LYS A 221 -3.55 -9.15 0.31
N ILE A 222 -2.87 -10.27 0.52
CA ILE A 222 -2.68 -10.86 1.85
C ILE A 222 -1.33 -10.38 2.36
N GLU A 223 -1.38 -9.50 3.36
CA GLU A 223 -0.25 -8.69 3.81
C GLU A 223 -0.01 -8.79 5.33
N ASP A 224 -0.99 -9.27 6.11
CA ASP A 224 -0.85 -9.45 7.55
C ASP A 224 -1.35 -10.83 8.03
N GLN A 225 -1.12 -11.10 9.31
CA GLN A 225 -1.48 -12.37 9.96
C GLN A 225 -3.00 -12.61 10.00
N GLU A 226 -3.81 -11.55 10.05
CA GLU A 226 -5.27 -11.65 10.08
C GLU A 226 -5.78 -12.12 8.73
N GLY A 227 -5.30 -11.53 7.63
CA GLY A 227 -5.59 -11.97 6.26
C GLY A 227 -5.14 -13.42 6.00
N VAL A 228 -3.99 -13.84 6.54
CA VAL A 228 -3.56 -15.26 6.45
C VAL A 228 -4.51 -16.18 7.21
N SER A 229 -4.95 -15.78 8.40
CA SER A 229 -5.83 -16.61 9.25
C SER A 229 -7.21 -16.80 8.62
N ASN A 230 -7.70 -15.79 7.89
CA ASN A 230 -9.01 -15.79 7.24
C ASN A 230 -8.95 -16.11 5.73
N VAL A 231 -7.81 -16.58 5.23
CA VAL A 231 -7.55 -16.67 3.78
C VAL A 231 -8.56 -17.50 3.00
N ASN A 232 -9.12 -18.56 3.61
CA ASN A 232 -10.11 -19.41 2.95
C ASN A 232 -11.42 -18.67 2.66
N GLU A 233 -11.86 -17.84 3.60
CA GLU A 233 -13.07 -17.02 3.45
C GLU A 233 -12.85 -15.90 2.44
N ILE A 234 -11.66 -15.29 2.45
CA ILE A 234 -11.28 -14.26 1.47
C ILE A 234 -11.22 -14.84 0.06
N ILE A 235 -10.60 -16.02 -0.13
CA ILE A 235 -10.48 -16.67 -1.44
C ILE A 235 -11.84 -16.96 -2.06
N ALA A 236 -12.85 -17.30 -1.24
CA ALA A 236 -14.20 -17.56 -1.74
C ALA A 236 -14.87 -16.32 -2.37
N GLU A 237 -14.37 -15.12 -2.06
CA GLU A 237 -14.97 -13.85 -2.45
C GLU A 237 -14.26 -13.12 -3.58
N VAL A 238 -13.06 -13.55 -3.99
CA VAL A 238 -12.19 -12.83 -4.95
C VAL A 238 -11.90 -13.61 -6.22
N ASP A 239 -11.46 -12.92 -7.27
CA ASP A 239 -11.03 -13.53 -8.53
C ASP A 239 -9.55 -13.98 -8.48
N GLY A 240 -8.78 -13.50 -7.50
CA GLY A 240 -7.41 -13.92 -7.28
C GLY A 240 -6.82 -13.36 -5.98
N VAL A 241 -5.63 -13.86 -5.63
CA VAL A 241 -4.89 -13.46 -4.43
C VAL A 241 -3.48 -13.04 -4.81
N MET A 242 -2.98 -11.99 -4.16
CA MET A 242 -1.60 -11.53 -4.23
C MET A 242 -0.93 -11.73 -2.86
N VAL A 243 0.15 -12.52 -2.84
CA VAL A 243 0.91 -12.81 -1.62
C VAL A 243 2.01 -11.75 -1.44
N ALA A 244 1.79 -10.79 -0.55
CA ALA A 244 2.72 -9.69 -0.27
C ALA A 244 3.78 -10.12 0.75
N ARG A 245 4.79 -10.86 0.28
CA ARG A 245 5.83 -11.46 1.13
C ARG A 245 6.67 -10.44 1.92
N GLY A 246 6.73 -9.18 1.49
CA GLY A 246 7.48 -8.13 2.18
C GLY A 246 6.80 -7.70 3.48
N ASP A 247 5.47 -7.59 3.44
CA ASP A 247 4.64 -7.17 4.57
C ASP A 247 4.34 -8.34 5.54
N LEU A 248 4.22 -9.57 5.00
CA LEU A 248 4.04 -10.79 5.78
C LEU A 248 5.29 -11.26 6.56
N GLY A 249 6.44 -10.64 6.30
CA GLY A 249 7.77 -11.08 6.77
C GLY A 249 8.09 -10.74 8.21
#